data_AF-A0A812R1I9-F1
#
_entry.id   AF-A0A812R1I9-F1
#
_cell.length_a   1.000
_cell.length_b   1.000
_cell.length_c   1.000
_cell.angle_alpha   90.00
_cell.angle_beta   90.00
_cell.angle_gamma   90.00
#
_symmetry.space_group_name_H-M   'P 1'
#
loop_
_entity.id
_entity.type
_entity.pdbx_description
1 polymer ?
#
loop_
_entity_poly.entity_id
_entity_poly.type
_entity_poly.pdbx_seq_one_letter_code
_entity_poly.pdbx_strand_id
1 'polypeptide(L)'
;TGSCQKMMGIGLCTYESSIVKALPAVMTQVAVATNPTHYGNPSTGCESDEVAVRVSGLSGDFCSPKCNSSGICPKDMPKGDTAVPECALRTTTGDKYCGLVCRSDSDCGTGSCQTSLGVGLCTYAAADAARPLQLLPAEAAQIIV
;
A
#
# COMPACT_ATOMS: atom_id res chain seq x y z
N THR A 1 -13.68 22.77 1.13
CA THR A 1 -13.92 23.79 0.08
C THR A 1 -12.76 23.74 -0.89
N GLY A 2 -12.91 23.07 -2.04
CA GLY A 2 -11.90 23.05 -3.09
C GLY A 2 -12.33 23.98 -4.23
N SER A 3 -11.48 24.91 -4.64
CA SER A 3 -11.79 25.84 -5.72
C SER A 3 -11.31 25.26 -7.05
N CYS A 4 -12.25 25.03 -7.97
CA CYS A 4 -11.97 24.58 -9.34
C CYS A 4 -11.57 25.80 -10.20
N GLN A 5 -10.36 25.79 -10.77
CA GLN A 5 -9.94 26.86 -11.68
C GLN A 5 -9.88 26.34 -13.11
N LYS A 6 -10.73 26.90 -13.99
CA LYS A 6 -10.85 26.53 -15.39
C LYS A 6 -9.78 27.24 -16.22
N MET A 7 -8.93 26.49 -16.92
CA MET A 7 -8.22 27.00 -18.09
C MET A 7 -8.25 25.95 -19.20
N MET A 8 -8.72 26.36 -20.38
CA MET A 8 -8.78 25.57 -21.62
C MET A 8 -9.48 24.19 -21.52
N GLY A 9 -10.72 24.17 -21.03
CA GLY A 9 -11.67 23.06 -21.30
C GLY A 9 -11.49 21.75 -20.52
N ILE A 10 -10.45 21.61 -19.72
CA ILE A 10 -10.25 20.48 -18.79
C ILE A 10 -10.26 21.00 -17.35
N GLY A 11 -11.22 20.53 -16.55
CA GLY A 11 -11.37 20.92 -15.14
C GLY A 11 -10.47 20.07 -14.25
N LEU A 12 -9.51 20.68 -13.58
CA LEU A 12 -8.65 20.02 -12.60
C LEU A 12 -9.00 20.53 -11.20
N CYS A 13 -9.40 19.60 -10.34
CA CYS A 13 -9.66 19.85 -8.93
C CYS A 13 -8.39 19.53 -8.14
N THR A 14 -7.67 20.56 -7.69
CA THR A 14 -6.53 20.38 -6.79
C THR A 14 -6.99 20.56 -5.34
N TYR A 15 -6.72 19.57 -4.51
CA TYR A 15 -6.75 19.73 -3.05
C TYR A 15 -5.35 20.13 -2.59
N GLU A 16 -5.26 21.16 -1.75
CA GLU A 16 -3.99 21.68 -1.22
C GLU A 16 -3.30 20.62 -0.37
N SER A 17 -2.14 20.13 -0.86
CA SER A 17 -0.97 19.81 -0.05
C SER A 17 0.28 20.13 -0.88
N SER A 18 0.64 21.41 -0.86
CA SER A 18 2.00 21.94 -0.97
C SER A 18 2.94 21.28 -1.99
N ILE A 19 2.64 21.41 -3.28
CA ILE A 19 3.62 21.11 -4.34
C ILE A 19 4.71 22.20 -4.38
N VAL A 20 5.83 21.88 -3.73
CA VAL A 20 7.22 22.21 -4.10
C VAL A 20 7.36 23.25 -5.23
N LYS A 21 7.51 24.52 -4.83
CA LYS A 21 7.78 25.62 -5.75
C LYS A 21 9.29 25.73 -6.01
N ALA A 22 9.66 25.55 -7.28
CA ALA A 22 10.87 26.02 -7.98
C ALA A 22 12.16 25.16 -7.77
N LEU A 23 13.03 24.83 -8.74
CA LEU A 23 13.39 25.29 -10.09
C LEU A 23 14.00 24.09 -10.91
N PRO A 24 14.43 24.22 -12.18
CA PRO A 24 14.35 23.18 -13.21
C PRO A 24 15.63 22.32 -13.36
N ALA A 25 15.43 21.02 -13.61
CA ALA A 25 16.08 20.24 -14.67
C ALA A 25 15.75 18.75 -14.48
N VAL A 26 15.14 18.15 -15.50
CA VAL A 26 15.08 16.70 -15.76
C VAL A 26 14.66 15.83 -14.57
N MET A 27 13.36 15.62 -14.34
CA MET A 27 12.80 14.34 -13.87
C MET A 27 11.33 14.25 -14.28
N THR A 28 11.00 13.30 -15.15
CA THR A 28 9.62 12.89 -15.43
C THR A 28 9.08 12.18 -14.19
N GLN A 29 8.66 12.96 -13.20
CA GLN A 29 7.96 12.44 -12.03
C GLN A 29 6.51 12.22 -12.42
N VAL A 30 6.25 11.00 -12.90
CA VAL A 30 4.92 10.39 -12.86
C VAL A 30 4.50 10.48 -11.40
N ALA A 31 3.50 11.30 -11.10
CA ALA A 31 2.83 11.29 -9.82
C ALA A 31 2.17 9.91 -9.67
N VAL A 32 2.93 8.95 -9.16
CA VAL A 32 2.42 7.70 -8.64
C VAL A 32 1.45 8.14 -7.53
N ALA A 33 0.17 7.86 -7.71
CA ALA A 33 -0.86 8.23 -6.76
C ALA A 33 -0.66 7.40 -5.49
N THR A 34 0.27 7.83 -4.63
CA THR A 34 0.51 7.24 -3.31
C THR A 34 -0.85 7.05 -2.64
N ASN A 35 -1.13 5.81 -2.23
CA ASN A 35 -2.34 5.54 -1.44
C ASN A 35 -2.36 6.54 -0.27
N PRO A 36 -3.48 7.26 -0.04
CA PRO A 36 -3.59 8.20 1.06
C PRO A 36 -3.75 7.52 2.44
N THR A 37 -3.65 6.19 2.48
CA THR A 37 -3.87 5.33 3.65
C THR A 37 -2.89 4.18 3.61
N HIS A 38 -2.53 3.65 4.79
CA HIS A 38 -1.75 2.42 4.89
C HIS A 38 -2.49 1.21 4.33
N TYR A 39 -1.77 0.12 4.04
CA TYR A 39 -2.32 -1.16 3.56
C TYR A 39 -3.00 -1.10 2.19
N GLY A 40 -2.62 -0.11 1.39
CA GLY A 40 -3.18 0.10 0.07
C GLY A 40 -2.64 -0.84 -1.01
N ASN A 41 -3.13 -0.62 -2.22
CA ASN A 41 -2.71 -1.35 -3.41
C ASN A 41 -1.33 -0.86 -3.91
N PRO A 42 -0.30 -1.74 -4.01
CA PRO A 42 1.02 -1.37 -4.51
C PRO A 42 1.03 -0.87 -5.95
N SER A 43 0.03 -1.23 -6.76
CA SER A 43 -0.11 -0.81 -8.16
C SER A 43 -0.33 0.70 -8.30
N THR A 44 -0.98 1.33 -7.32
CA THR A 44 -1.13 2.79 -7.26
C THR A 44 0.01 3.47 -6.52
N GLY A 45 0.80 2.70 -5.75
CA GLY A 45 1.94 3.15 -4.97
C GLY A 45 1.68 3.08 -3.46
N CYS A 46 2.75 2.88 -2.69
CA CYS A 46 2.70 2.82 -1.24
C CYS A 46 3.05 4.18 -0.61
N GLU A 47 2.67 4.37 0.65
CA GLU A 47 3.12 5.49 1.49
C GLU A 47 4.65 5.49 1.65
N SER A 48 5.21 6.60 2.15
CA SER A 48 6.68 6.76 2.24
C SER A 48 7.33 5.87 3.30
N ASP A 49 6.58 5.43 4.31
CA ASP A 49 6.99 4.51 5.36
C ASP A 49 6.50 3.07 5.14
N GLU A 50 5.94 2.81 3.96
CA GLU A 50 5.48 1.50 3.52
C GLU A 50 6.34 0.92 2.42
N VAL A 51 6.33 -0.41 2.35
CA VAL A 51 6.94 -1.18 1.27
C VAL A 51 5.91 -2.12 0.68
N ALA A 52 6.03 -2.39 -0.61
CA ALA A 52 5.26 -3.47 -1.22
C ALA A 52 5.80 -4.79 -0.66
N VAL A 53 4.93 -5.60 -0.06
CA VAL A 53 5.29 -6.90 0.49
C VAL A 53 4.54 -7.99 -0.26
N ARG A 54 5.24 -9.09 -0.51
CA ARG A 54 4.63 -10.32 -0.98
C ARG A 54 4.94 -11.45 -0.01
N VAL A 55 3.90 -12.11 0.46
CA VAL A 55 4.01 -13.20 1.42
C VAL A 55 4.08 -14.53 0.67
N SER A 56 5.01 -15.39 1.08
CA SER A 56 5.11 -16.74 0.50
C SER A 56 3.79 -17.52 0.68
N GLY A 57 3.24 -18.01 -0.41
CA GLY A 57 1.96 -18.73 -0.43
C GLY A 57 0.74 -17.85 -0.72
N LEU A 58 0.90 -16.53 -0.83
CA LEU A 58 -0.13 -15.62 -1.34
C LEU A 58 0.15 -15.27 -2.80
N SER A 59 -0.91 -15.07 -3.57
CA SER A 59 -0.81 -14.66 -4.98
C SER A 59 -0.73 -13.14 -5.12
N GLY A 60 -1.29 -12.39 -4.17
CA GLY A 60 -1.31 -10.94 -4.15
C GLY A 60 -0.13 -10.26 -3.45
N ASP A 61 -0.08 -8.94 -3.60
CA ASP A 61 0.80 -8.02 -2.90
C ASP A 61 0.01 -6.90 -2.19
N PHE A 62 0.63 -6.24 -1.22
CA PHE A 62 0.03 -5.12 -0.47
C PHE A 62 1.11 -4.18 0.05
N CYS A 63 0.74 -2.93 0.28
CA CYS A 63 1.62 -1.99 0.98
C CYS A 63 1.61 -2.31 2.47
N SER A 64 2.78 -2.30 3.10
CA SER A 64 2.94 -2.76 4.46
C SER A 64 3.88 -1.83 5.22
N PRO A 65 3.40 -1.20 6.32
CA PRO A 65 4.25 -0.41 7.18
C PRO A 65 5.12 -1.32 8.04
N LYS A 66 6.31 -0.83 8.39
CA LYS A 66 7.17 -1.50 9.35
C LYS A 66 6.55 -1.46 10.74
N CYS A 67 6.63 -2.57 11.48
CA CYS A 67 6.17 -2.56 12.87
C CYS A 67 7.01 -1.60 13.71
N ASN A 68 6.37 -0.84 14.60
CA ASN A 68 7.10 -0.04 15.56
C ASN A 68 7.77 -0.93 16.64
N SER A 69 8.60 -0.33 17.50
CA SER A 69 9.33 -1.06 18.55
C SER A 69 8.43 -1.80 19.55
N SER A 70 7.14 -1.46 19.64
CA SER A 70 6.15 -2.11 20.49
C SER A 70 5.30 -3.14 19.73
N GLY A 71 5.56 -3.38 18.44
CA GLY A 71 4.77 -4.28 17.59
C GLY A 71 3.40 -3.73 17.20
N ILE A 72 3.19 -2.41 17.33
CA ILE A 72 1.92 -1.74 17.00
C ILE A 72 1.97 -1.29 15.54
N CYS A 73 0.84 -1.48 14.86
CA CYS A 73 0.62 -1.15 13.46
C CYS A 73 -0.32 0.05 13.29
N PRO A 74 -0.13 0.88 12.25
CA PRO A 74 -1.06 1.96 11.90
C PRO A 74 -2.48 1.44 11.74
N LYS A 75 -3.48 2.27 12.08
CA LYS A 75 -4.91 1.92 12.06
C LYS A 75 -5.71 2.65 11.00
N ASP A 76 -5.03 3.49 10.22
CA ASP A 76 -5.59 4.25 9.11
C ASP A 76 -5.64 3.36 7.87
N MET A 77 -6.71 2.60 7.82
CA MET A 77 -6.99 1.64 6.75
C MET A 77 -7.77 2.30 5.62
N PRO A 78 -7.71 1.73 4.40
CA PRO A 78 -8.54 2.15 3.29
C PRO A 78 -10.02 2.13 3.66
N LYS A 79 -10.80 3.02 3.04
CA LYS A 79 -12.23 3.11 3.35
C LYS A 79 -12.94 1.81 2.98
N GLY A 80 -13.61 1.21 3.95
CA GLY A 80 -14.37 -0.03 3.78
C GLY A 80 -13.66 -1.26 4.32
N ASP A 81 -12.39 -1.13 4.71
CA ASP A 81 -11.66 -2.20 5.36
C ASP A 81 -12.12 -2.33 6.82
N THR A 82 -12.40 -3.56 7.23
CA THR A 82 -12.72 -3.95 8.61
C THR A 82 -11.74 -4.99 9.16
N ALA A 83 -10.73 -5.35 8.37
CA ALA A 83 -9.63 -6.21 8.79
C ALA A 83 -8.82 -5.60 9.95
N VAL A 84 -8.13 -6.44 10.70
CA VAL A 84 -7.38 -6.01 11.90
C VAL A 84 -5.90 -5.86 11.56
N PRO A 85 -5.28 -4.68 11.76
CA PRO A 85 -3.86 -4.52 11.53
C PRO A 85 -3.06 -5.22 12.63
N GLU A 86 -2.21 -6.17 12.24
CA GLU A 86 -1.33 -6.90 13.13
C GLU A 86 0.11 -6.96 12.60
N CYS A 87 1.06 -6.99 13.53
CA CYS A 87 2.48 -7.20 13.22
C CYS A 87 2.75 -8.69 12.94
N ALA A 88 2.17 -9.18 11.85
CA ALA A 88 2.04 -10.59 11.52
C ALA A 88 3.16 -11.12 10.61
N LEU A 89 4.04 -10.24 10.10
CA LEU A 89 4.98 -10.57 9.05
C LEU A 89 6.42 -10.39 9.50
N ARG A 90 7.31 -11.23 8.97
CA ARG A 90 8.76 -11.10 9.15
C ARG A 90 9.50 -11.42 7.86
N THR A 91 10.48 -10.59 7.51
CA THR A 91 11.40 -10.85 6.39
C THR A 91 12.54 -11.77 6.82
N THR A 92 13.30 -12.27 5.86
CA THR A 92 14.50 -13.08 6.12
C THR A 92 15.62 -12.30 6.82
N THR A 93 15.62 -10.97 6.73
CA THR A 93 16.57 -10.08 7.42
C THR A 93 16.20 -9.85 8.89
N GLY A 94 15.01 -10.27 9.32
CA GLY A 94 14.52 -10.14 10.69
C GLY A 94 13.62 -8.94 10.92
N ASP A 95 13.39 -8.09 9.91
CA ASP A 95 12.46 -6.98 9.98
C ASP A 95 11.02 -7.46 10.07
N LYS A 96 10.21 -6.74 10.84
CA LYS A 96 8.80 -7.07 11.07
C LYS A 96 7.90 -6.04 10.41
N TYR A 97 6.82 -6.53 9.82
CA TYR A 97 5.91 -5.73 9.02
C TYR A 97 4.46 -6.00 9.38
N CYS A 98 3.63 -5.00 9.14
CA CYS A 98 2.21 -5.01 9.47
C CYS A 98 1.36 -5.54 8.32
N GLY A 99 0.39 -6.39 8.63
CA GLY A 99 -0.58 -6.89 7.67
C GLY A 99 -1.99 -6.72 8.20
N LEU A 100 -2.95 -6.56 7.29
CA LEU A 100 -4.36 -6.59 7.63
C LEU A 100 -4.85 -8.03 7.70
N VAL A 101 -5.10 -8.51 8.91
CA VAL A 101 -5.63 -9.84 9.18
C VAL A 101 -7.14 -9.84 8.95
N CYS A 102 -7.59 -10.69 8.03
CA CYS A 102 -8.97 -10.78 7.58
C CYS A 102 -9.54 -12.19 7.81
N ARG A 103 -10.87 -12.29 7.81
CA ARG A 103 -11.59 -13.57 7.85
C ARG A 103 -12.33 -13.85 6.53
N SER A 104 -12.65 -12.80 5.80
CA SER A 104 -13.45 -12.83 4.58
C SER A 104 -13.06 -11.68 3.65
N ASP A 105 -13.35 -11.81 2.36
CA ASP A 105 -13.04 -10.76 1.36
C ASP A 105 -13.71 -9.42 1.69
N SER A 106 -14.89 -9.44 2.34
CA SER A 106 -15.58 -8.23 2.78
C SER A 106 -14.81 -7.41 3.81
N ASP A 107 -13.81 -8.00 4.48
CA ASP A 107 -12.96 -7.28 5.43
C ASP A 107 -11.91 -6.40 4.75
N CYS A 108 -11.64 -6.63 3.46
CA CYS A 108 -10.53 -6.05 2.71
C CYS A 108 -10.98 -4.98 1.71
N GLY A 109 -12.23 -4.51 1.80
CA GLY A 109 -12.76 -3.44 0.97
C GLY A 109 -12.67 -3.75 -0.52
N THR A 110 -11.65 -3.22 -1.19
CA THR A 110 -11.37 -3.43 -2.63
C THR A 110 -10.35 -4.53 -2.93
N GLY A 111 -9.65 -5.02 -1.91
CA GLY A 111 -8.75 -6.17 -1.98
C GLY A 111 -9.49 -7.50 -1.83
N SER A 112 -8.72 -8.55 -1.57
CA SER A 112 -9.24 -9.90 -1.31
C SER A 112 -8.49 -10.54 -0.16
N CYS A 113 -9.21 -11.30 0.64
CA CYS A 113 -8.68 -11.99 1.81
C CYS A 113 -8.06 -13.32 1.37
N GLN A 114 -6.72 -13.37 1.36
CA GLN A 114 -6.00 -14.60 1.03
C GLN A 114 -5.44 -15.25 2.28
N THR A 115 -5.80 -16.51 2.47
CA THR A 115 -5.38 -17.29 3.65
C THR A 115 -4.13 -18.09 3.34
N SER A 116 -3.09 -17.93 4.16
CA SER A 116 -1.89 -18.77 4.17
C SER A 116 -1.58 -19.19 5.60
N LEU A 117 -1.20 -20.46 5.80
CA LEU A 117 -0.88 -21.02 7.11
C LEU A 117 -1.96 -20.82 8.19
N GLY A 118 -3.23 -20.72 7.79
CA GLY A 118 -4.36 -20.51 8.71
C GLY A 118 -4.62 -19.04 9.08
N VAL A 119 -3.85 -18.10 8.52
CA VAL A 119 -4.00 -16.65 8.73
C VAL A 119 -4.45 -16.00 7.42
N GLY A 120 -5.57 -15.28 7.45
CA GLY A 120 -6.06 -14.49 6.32
C GLY A 120 -5.39 -13.13 6.27
N LEU A 121 -4.89 -12.73 5.10
CA LEU A 121 -4.33 -11.40 4.86
C LEU A 121 -5.03 -10.70 3.69
N CYS A 122 -5.36 -9.43 3.87
CA CYS A 122 -5.84 -8.61 2.75
C CYS A 122 -4.70 -8.36 1.77
N THR A 123 -4.93 -8.75 0.54
CA THR A 123 -3.99 -8.55 -0.57
C THR A 123 -4.73 -7.99 -1.76
N TYR A 124 -4.00 -7.33 -2.65
CA TYR A 124 -4.51 -6.91 -3.94
C TYR A 124 -3.99 -7.88 -4.99
N ALA A 125 -4.74 -8.06 -6.08
CA ALA A 125 -4.27 -8.86 -7.19
C ALA A 125 -2.89 -8.35 -7.59
N ALA A 126 -1.88 -9.23 -7.53
CA ALA A 126 -0.55 -8.88 -7.97
C ALA A 126 -0.68 -8.37 -9.40
N ALA A 127 -0.06 -7.23 -9.68
CA ALA A 127 0.07 -6.78 -11.06
C ALA A 127 1.00 -7.76 -11.78
N ASP A 128 0.46 -8.89 -12.21
CA ASP A 128 1.19 -9.96 -12.89
C ASP A 128 1.96 -9.38 -14.08
N ALA A 129 3.28 -9.55 -14.03
CA ALA A 129 4.17 -9.74 -15.18
C ALA A 129 4.19 -8.70 -16.33
N ALA A 130 3.68 -7.47 -16.17
CA ALA A 130 3.70 -6.47 -17.25
C ALA A 130 4.33 -5.11 -16.89
N ARG A 131 4.96 -4.94 -15.73
CA ARG A 131 5.76 -3.73 -15.47
C ARG A 131 7.23 -3.99 -15.74
N PRO A 132 7.84 -3.32 -16.74
CA PRO A 132 9.28 -3.30 -16.86
C PRO A 132 9.86 -2.58 -15.64
N LEU A 133 10.44 -3.37 -14.73
CA LEU A 133 11.73 -3.10 -14.11
C LEU A 133 11.98 -1.65 -13.65
N GLN A 134 11.20 -1.11 -12.70
CA GLN A 134 11.69 0.05 -11.93
C GLN A 134 11.08 0.38 -10.57
N LEU A 135 10.13 -0.37 -10.02
CA LEU A 135 9.43 0.10 -8.81
C LEU A 135 9.37 -0.97 -7.72
N LEU A 136 10.35 -0.82 -6.81
CA LEU A 136 10.45 -1.35 -5.45
C LEU A 136 10.44 -2.88 -5.30
N PRO A 137 11.39 -3.48 -4.55
CA PRO A 137 11.33 -4.91 -4.32
C PRO A 137 10.07 -5.22 -3.52
N ALA A 138 9.17 -6.04 -4.08
CA ALA A 138 8.17 -6.72 -3.28
C ALA A 138 8.94 -7.55 -2.25
N GLU A 139 9.03 -7.09 -1.01
CA GLU A 139 9.84 -7.76 0.00
C GLU A 139 9.20 -9.10 0.31
N ALA A 140 10.01 -10.16 0.30
CA ALA A 140 9.54 -11.49 0.64
C ALA A 140 9.40 -11.59 2.17
N ALA A 141 8.17 -11.78 2.64
CA ALA A 141 7.88 -11.96 4.06
C ALA A 141 7.20 -13.31 4.34
N GLN A 142 7.35 -13.78 5.57
CA GLN A 142 6.69 -14.96 6.10
C GLN A 142 5.73 -14.56 7.23
N ILE A 143 4.62 -15.27 7.34
CA ILE A 143 3.67 -15.13 8.45
C ILE A 143 4.33 -15.72 9.71
N ILE A 144 4.25 -14.99 10.82
CA ILE A 144 4.89 -15.35 12.09
C ILE A 144 3.94 -15.44 13.29
N VAL A 145 2.64 -15.26 13.07
CA VAL A 145 1.57 -15.41 14.06
C VAL A 145 0.99 -16.82 14.06
#